data_AF-A0A3D4BFM5-F1
#
_entry.id   AF-A0A3D4BFM5-F1
#
_cell.length_a   1.000
_cell.length_b   1.000
_cell.length_c   1.000
_cell.angle_alpha   90.00
_cell.angle_beta   90.00
_cell.angle_gamma   90.00
#
_symmetry.space_group_name_H-M   'P 1'
#
loop_
_entity.id
_entity.type
_entity.pdbx_description
1 polymer ?
#
loop_
_entity_poly.entity_id
_entity_poly.type
_entity_poly.pdbx_seq_one_letter_code
_entity_poly.pdbx_strand_id
1 'polypeptide(L)'
;MIQVLKLLFGSLFSKKSLEKTLIDSKLGKLICIYKKEDIYFTWDTEYKYKNKNGEPISISIDGDTNGPFSSTLQKTYQIMDSIAELQSKIQTKIDSQFPEKNIDLIRDFNLEDLYIYLEEETNSVDYEFEYYSNDSEIMISVEFVNDEIEAVEFY
;
A
#
# COMPACT_ATOMS: atom_id res chain seq x y z
N MET A 1 28.84 13.44 27.81
CA MET A 1 29.47 12.10 27.88
C MET A 1 28.66 10.98 27.17
N ILE A 2 27.42 11.24 26.72
CA ILE A 2 26.58 10.27 25.99
C ILE A 2 26.91 10.20 24.47
N GLN A 3 27.55 11.23 23.91
CA GLN A 3 27.82 11.29 22.47
C GLN A 3 29.02 10.42 22.00
N VAL A 4 29.95 10.05 22.89
CA VAL A 4 31.11 9.21 22.51
C VAL A 4 30.74 7.73 22.42
N LEU A 5 29.77 7.27 23.22
CA LEU A 5 29.25 5.89 23.14
C LEU A 5 28.43 5.65 21.85
N LYS A 6 27.73 6.68 21.32
CA LYS A 6 27.07 6.59 20.00
C LYS A 6 28.06 6.39 18.84
N LEU A 7 29.31 6.83 18.99
CA LEU A 7 30.36 6.61 17.97
C LEU A 7 31.03 5.23 18.09
N LEU A 8 31.09 4.64 19.27
CA LEU A 8 31.67 3.31 19.49
C LEU A 8 30.71 2.16 19.14
N PHE A 9 29.40 2.40 19.18
CA PHE A 9 28.37 1.48 18.69
C PHE A 9 27.76 1.88 17.33
N GLY A 10 28.09 3.06 16.81
CA GLY A 10 27.63 3.55 15.50
C GLY A 10 28.19 2.79 14.30
N SER A 11 29.07 1.81 14.52
CA SER A 11 29.71 1.00 13.49
C SER A 11 29.52 -0.52 13.65
N LEU A 12 28.69 -0.97 14.60
CA LEU A 12 28.39 -2.39 14.78
C LEU A 12 26.96 -2.64 14.28
N PHE A 13 26.86 -3.07 13.03
CA PHE A 13 25.63 -3.51 12.33
C PHE A 13 24.73 -2.45 11.68
N SER A 14 25.27 -1.40 11.04
CA SER A 14 24.49 -0.80 9.93
C SER A 14 24.46 -1.83 8.80
N LYS A 15 23.48 -2.75 8.83
CA LYS A 15 23.10 -3.57 7.67
C LYS A 15 22.94 -2.59 6.51
N LYS A 16 23.88 -2.59 5.55
CA LYS A 16 23.87 -1.65 4.42
C LYS A 16 22.54 -1.86 3.69
N SER A 17 21.59 -0.96 3.85
CA SER A 17 20.43 -0.89 2.97
C SER A 17 20.93 -0.52 1.58
N LEU A 18 20.39 -1.21 0.59
CA LEU A 18 20.54 -0.95 -0.82
C LEU A 18 19.23 -0.32 -1.29
N GLU A 19 19.34 0.63 -2.20
CA GLU A 19 18.19 1.28 -2.83
C GLU A 19 18.27 1.02 -4.33
N LYS A 20 17.14 0.63 -4.93
CA LYS A 20 16.96 0.57 -6.38
C LYS A 20 15.76 1.40 -6.78
N THR A 21 15.83 1.97 -7.97
CA THR A 21 14.80 2.85 -8.50
C THR A 21 14.41 2.44 -9.91
N LEU A 22 13.11 2.45 -10.20
CA LEU A 22 12.54 2.19 -11.51
C LEU A 22 11.63 3.37 -11.87
N ILE A 23 11.76 3.87 -13.09
CA ILE A 23 10.90 4.94 -13.60
C ILE A 23 9.82 4.32 -14.47
N ASP A 24 8.58 4.47 -14.05
CA ASP A 24 7.40 4.06 -14.79
C ASP A 24 6.61 5.27 -15.30
N SER A 25 6.01 5.11 -16.48
CA SER A 25 5.26 6.19 -17.14
C SER A 25 3.94 6.55 -16.46
N LYS A 26 3.28 5.58 -15.81
CA LYS A 26 1.99 5.74 -15.14
C LYS A 26 2.17 6.02 -13.65
N LEU A 27 3.01 5.24 -12.99
CA LEU A 27 3.20 5.26 -11.54
C LEU A 27 4.29 6.24 -11.08
N GLY A 28 5.18 6.67 -11.97
CA GLY A 28 6.24 7.62 -11.63
C GLY A 28 7.50 6.91 -11.15
N LYS A 29 8.02 7.27 -9.98
CA LYS A 29 9.29 6.74 -9.47
C LYS A 29 9.00 5.67 -8.42
N LEU A 30 9.20 4.41 -8.79
CA LEU A 30 9.18 3.30 -7.84
C LEU A 30 10.55 3.13 -7.18
N ILE A 31 10.55 2.84 -5.88
CA ILE A 31 11.75 2.69 -5.05
C ILE A 31 11.66 1.37 -4.30
N CYS A 32 12.71 0.56 -4.33
CA CYS A 32 12.84 -0.63 -3.49
C CYS A 32 14.04 -0.45 -2.56
N ILE A 33 13.79 -0.47 -1.25
CA ILE A 33 14.82 -0.38 -0.21
C ILE A 33 14.93 -1.74 0.48
N TYR A 34 16.11 -2.35 0.43
CA TYR A 34 16.30 -3.70 0.96
C TYR A 34 17.68 -3.91 1.57
N LYS A 35 17.81 -4.94 2.40
CA LYS A 35 19.05 -5.48 2.95
C LYS A 35 19.32 -6.83 2.29
N LYS A 36 20.58 -7.28 2.34
CA LYS A 36 20.99 -8.53 1.66
C LYS A 36 20.28 -9.77 2.20
N GLU A 37 19.85 -9.71 3.44
CA GLU A 37 19.15 -10.77 4.15
C GLU A 37 17.62 -10.66 4.10
N ASP A 38 17.08 -9.63 3.44
CA ASP A 38 15.64 -9.50 3.29
C ASP A 38 15.14 -10.59 2.35
N ILE A 39 14.00 -11.19 2.70
CA ILE A 39 13.36 -12.29 1.98
C ILE A 39 12.24 -11.74 1.09
N TYR A 40 11.60 -10.65 1.52
CA TYR A 40 10.50 -9.98 0.84
C TYR A 40 10.95 -8.60 0.35
N PHE A 41 10.51 -8.22 -0.85
CA PHE A 41 10.88 -6.98 -1.50
C PHE A 41 9.63 -6.28 -2.02
N THR A 42 9.41 -5.05 -1.57
CA THR A 42 8.36 -4.18 -2.07
C THR A 42 8.95 -3.03 -2.87
N TRP A 43 8.16 -2.54 -3.81
CA TRP A 43 8.42 -1.36 -4.61
C TRP A 43 7.39 -0.29 -4.29
N ASP A 44 7.86 0.82 -3.74
CA ASP A 44 7.01 1.88 -3.19
C ASP A 44 6.99 3.08 -4.13
N THR A 45 5.83 3.73 -4.28
CA THR A 45 5.68 4.97 -5.04
C THR A 45 4.53 5.81 -4.52
N GLU A 46 4.61 7.12 -4.75
CA GLU A 46 3.50 8.04 -4.52
C GLU A 46 2.77 8.29 -5.84
N TYR A 47 1.51 7.88 -5.93
CA TYR A 47 0.72 8.07 -7.13
C TYR A 47 0.22 9.50 -7.25
N LYS A 48 0.23 10.02 -8.49
CA LYS A 48 -0.13 11.42 -8.77
C LYS A 48 -1.61 11.72 -8.55
N TYR A 49 -2.48 10.69 -8.57
CA TYR A 49 -3.87 10.90 -8.18
C TYR A 49 -3.89 11.21 -6.70
N LYS A 50 -4.39 12.40 -6.39
CA LYS A 50 -4.45 12.89 -5.03
C LYS A 50 -5.74 12.42 -4.38
N ASN A 51 -5.69 12.07 -3.10
CA ASN A 51 -6.88 11.89 -2.28
C ASN A 51 -7.69 13.20 -2.21
N LYS A 52 -8.86 13.18 -1.55
CA LYS A 52 -9.73 14.36 -1.45
C LYS A 52 -9.05 15.57 -0.76
N ASN A 53 -8.02 15.32 0.06
CA ASN A 53 -7.23 16.35 0.72
C ASN A 53 -6.07 16.90 -0.14
N GLY A 54 -5.86 16.36 -1.34
CA GLY A 54 -4.78 16.79 -2.22
C GLY A 54 -3.44 16.11 -1.95
N GLU A 55 -3.42 15.07 -1.13
CA GLU A 55 -2.23 14.28 -0.76
C GLU A 55 -2.10 13.07 -1.69
N PRO A 56 -0.87 12.64 -2.01
CA PRO A 56 -0.66 11.47 -2.86
C PRO A 56 -1.11 10.19 -2.16
N ILE A 57 -1.54 9.21 -2.95
CA ILE A 57 -1.78 7.84 -2.46
C ILE A 57 -0.44 7.09 -2.51
N SER A 58 -0.07 6.47 -1.40
CA SER A 58 1.07 5.58 -1.28
C SER A 58 0.72 4.22 -1.86
N ILE A 59 1.58 3.68 -2.73
CA ILE A 59 1.40 2.39 -3.37
C ILE A 59 2.62 1.53 -3.11
N SER A 60 2.39 0.34 -2.55
CA SER A 60 3.41 -0.69 -2.33
C SER A 60 3.11 -1.90 -3.22
N ILE A 61 4.09 -2.34 -4.01
CA ILE A 61 3.93 -3.42 -4.99
C ILE A 61 4.97 -4.51 -4.75
N ASP A 62 4.54 -5.76 -4.63
CA ASP A 62 5.47 -6.89 -4.52
C ASP A 62 6.33 -7.07 -5.76
N GLY A 63 7.58 -7.44 -5.52
CA GLY A 63 8.54 -7.72 -6.57
C GLY A 63 9.80 -8.43 -6.08
N ASP A 64 10.84 -8.30 -6.88
CA ASP A 64 12.19 -8.72 -6.54
C ASP A 64 13.14 -7.52 -6.61
N THR A 65 14.43 -7.79 -6.40
CA THR A 65 15.45 -6.73 -6.52
C THR A 65 15.57 -6.14 -7.93
N ASN A 66 14.95 -6.69 -8.98
CA ASN A 66 15.05 -6.19 -10.35
C ASN A 66 13.84 -5.35 -10.75
N GLY A 67 12.68 -5.56 -10.11
CA GLY A 67 11.47 -4.81 -10.37
C GLY A 67 10.25 -5.41 -9.66
N PRO A 68 9.11 -4.73 -9.69
CA PRO A 68 7.82 -5.33 -9.37
C PRO A 68 7.59 -6.60 -10.21
N PHE A 69 6.89 -7.58 -9.68
CA PHE A 69 6.45 -8.72 -10.49
C PHE A 69 5.50 -8.25 -11.60
N SER A 70 5.57 -8.87 -12.77
CA SER A 70 4.76 -8.44 -13.92
C SER A 70 3.25 -8.50 -13.64
N SER A 71 2.80 -9.51 -12.88
CA SER A 71 1.40 -9.69 -12.50
C SER A 71 0.93 -8.62 -11.51
N THR A 72 1.73 -8.32 -10.49
CA THR A 72 1.42 -7.28 -9.48
C THR A 72 1.41 -5.91 -10.14
N LEU A 73 2.40 -5.58 -10.98
CA LEU A 73 2.44 -4.32 -11.73
C LEU A 73 1.24 -4.14 -12.67
N GLN A 74 0.87 -5.19 -13.41
CA GLN A 74 -0.32 -5.16 -14.27
C GLN A 74 -1.60 -4.92 -13.46
N LYS A 75 -1.73 -5.59 -12.30
CA LYS A 75 -2.87 -5.39 -11.41
C LYS A 75 -2.91 -3.98 -10.85
N THR A 76 -1.77 -3.42 -10.43
CA THR A 76 -1.68 -2.02 -10.00
C THR A 76 -2.22 -1.07 -11.07
N TYR A 77 -1.86 -1.26 -12.34
CA TYR A 77 -2.39 -0.42 -13.41
C TYR A 77 -3.91 -0.52 -13.55
N GLN A 78 -4.48 -1.72 -13.42
CA GLN A 78 -5.92 -1.94 -13.47
C GLN A 78 -6.62 -1.26 -12.30
N ILE A 79 -6.09 -1.41 -11.08
CA ILE A 79 -6.64 -0.77 -9.88
C ILE A 79 -6.63 0.75 -10.04
N MET A 80 -5.54 1.32 -10.55
CA MET A 80 -5.45 2.77 -10.79
C MET A 80 -6.47 3.30 -11.80
N ASP A 81 -6.85 2.49 -12.80
CA ASP A 81 -7.89 2.89 -13.76
C ASP A 81 -9.31 2.74 -13.21
N SER A 82 -9.51 1.88 -12.21
CA SER A 82 -10.81 1.51 -11.66
C SER A 82 -11.02 1.96 -10.20
N ILE A 83 -10.17 2.81 -9.66
CA ILE A 83 -10.14 3.14 -8.22
C ILE A 83 -11.48 3.68 -7.70
N ALA A 84 -12.16 4.52 -8.48
CA ALA A 84 -13.46 5.10 -8.12
C ALA A 84 -14.59 4.06 -8.12
N GLU A 85 -14.53 3.09 -9.03
CA GLU A 85 -15.47 1.97 -9.09
C GLU A 85 -15.26 1.03 -7.88
N LEU A 86 -14.00 0.72 -7.56
CA LEU A 86 -13.64 -0.07 -6.39
C LEU A 86 -14.09 0.60 -5.08
N GLN A 87 -13.87 1.90 -4.92
CA GLN A 87 -14.38 2.66 -3.77
C GLN A 87 -15.91 2.58 -3.64
N SER A 88 -16.64 2.63 -4.76
CA SER A 88 -18.09 2.48 -4.76
C SER A 88 -18.54 1.06 -4.35
N LYS A 89 -17.80 0.03 -4.80
CA LYS A 89 -18.01 -1.38 -4.40
C LYS A 89 -17.79 -1.55 -2.90
N ILE A 90 -16.75 -0.94 -2.35
CA ILE A 90 -16.42 -0.96 -0.92
C ILE A 90 -17.52 -0.27 -0.10
N GLN A 91 -17.94 0.93 -0.49
CA GLN A 91 -19.03 1.64 0.21
C GLN A 91 -20.29 0.77 0.29
N THR A 92 -20.68 0.14 -0.83
CA THR A 92 -21.86 -0.75 -0.88
C THR A 92 -21.72 -1.94 0.06
N LYS A 93 -20.52 -2.52 0.16
CA LYS A 93 -20.23 -3.64 1.07
C LYS A 93 -20.32 -3.19 2.54
N ILE A 94 -19.75 -2.03 2.88
CA ILE A 94 -19.82 -1.45 4.23
C ILE A 94 -21.28 -1.19 4.63
N ASP A 95 -22.06 -0.53 3.76
CA ASP A 95 -23.48 -0.22 4.02
C ASP A 95 -24.30 -1.49 4.26
N SER A 96 -23.96 -2.58 3.57
CA SER A 96 -24.66 -3.86 3.70
C SER A 96 -24.24 -4.67 4.93
N GLN A 97 -22.95 -4.65 5.31
CA GLN A 97 -22.42 -5.49 6.39
C GLN A 97 -22.42 -4.79 7.75
N PHE A 98 -22.27 -3.47 7.77
CA PHE A 98 -22.17 -2.65 8.98
C PHE A 98 -23.11 -1.43 8.95
N PRO A 99 -24.42 -1.63 8.66
CA PRO A 99 -25.37 -0.53 8.51
C PRO A 99 -25.47 0.38 9.76
N GLU A 100 -25.16 -0.15 10.94
CA GLU A 100 -25.18 0.60 12.20
C GLU A 100 -24.04 1.60 12.36
N LYS A 101 -22.92 1.42 11.64
CA LYS A 101 -21.74 2.30 11.75
C LYS A 101 -21.95 3.64 11.04
N ASN A 102 -22.90 3.74 10.09
CA ASN A 102 -23.21 4.96 9.33
C ASN A 102 -21.98 5.63 8.70
N ILE A 103 -21.10 4.84 8.08
CA ILE A 103 -19.84 5.30 7.49
C ILE A 103 -20.06 5.81 6.07
N ASP A 104 -19.52 6.99 5.76
CA ASP A 104 -19.42 7.52 4.42
C ASP A 104 -17.93 7.59 4.03
N LEU A 105 -17.44 6.55 3.36
CA LEU A 105 -16.04 6.36 3.01
C LEU A 105 -15.51 7.53 2.16
N ILE A 106 -16.31 7.98 1.21
CA ILE A 106 -15.92 9.05 0.27
C ILE A 106 -15.88 10.41 0.98
N ARG A 107 -16.83 10.67 1.89
CA ARG A 107 -16.90 11.96 2.59
C ARG A 107 -15.94 12.04 3.76
N ASP A 108 -15.85 10.99 4.57
CA ASP A 108 -15.23 11.04 5.90
C ASP A 108 -13.80 10.49 5.90
N PHE A 109 -13.45 9.63 4.94
CA PHE A 109 -12.13 8.99 4.86
C PHE A 109 -11.32 9.38 3.61
N ASN A 110 -10.01 9.19 3.67
CA ASN A 110 -9.09 9.27 2.54
C ASN A 110 -8.52 7.88 2.30
N LEU A 111 -8.44 7.47 1.04
CA LEU A 111 -7.56 6.36 0.66
C LEU A 111 -6.12 6.88 0.76
N GLU A 112 -5.30 6.29 1.62
CA GLU A 112 -3.92 6.70 1.82
C GLU A 112 -2.94 5.65 1.29
N ASP A 113 -3.19 4.38 1.57
CA ASP A 113 -2.31 3.29 1.15
C ASP A 113 -3.03 2.24 0.31
N LEU A 114 -2.28 1.72 -0.67
CA LEU A 114 -2.65 0.59 -1.50
C LEU A 114 -1.50 -0.41 -1.54
N TYR A 115 -1.76 -1.61 -1.04
CA TYR A 115 -0.81 -2.73 -1.08
C TYR A 115 -1.24 -3.73 -2.16
N ILE A 116 -0.33 -4.13 -3.04
CA ILE A 116 -0.57 -5.14 -4.08
C ILE A 116 0.48 -6.22 -3.94
N TYR A 117 0.04 -7.44 -3.61
CA TYR A 117 0.92 -8.55 -3.28
C TYR A 117 0.59 -9.81 -4.07
N LEU A 118 1.59 -10.67 -4.24
CA LEU A 118 1.42 -11.99 -4.85
C LEU A 118 1.24 -13.02 -3.74
N GLU A 119 0.05 -13.62 -3.64
CA GLU A 119 -0.20 -14.69 -2.68
C GLU A 119 0.53 -15.97 -3.14
N GLU A 120 1.44 -16.47 -2.31
CA GLU A 120 2.32 -17.60 -2.67
C GLU A 120 1.54 -18.92 -2.79
N GLU A 121 0.51 -19.13 -1.97
CA GLU A 121 -0.23 -20.39 -1.95
C GLU A 121 -1.15 -20.56 -3.17
N THR A 122 -1.80 -19.47 -3.59
CA THR A 122 -2.78 -19.46 -4.67
C THR A 122 -2.19 -18.97 -6.00
N ASN A 123 -1.04 -18.28 -5.95
CA ASN A 123 -0.47 -17.54 -7.06
C ASN A 123 -1.47 -16.53 -7.66
N SER A 124 -2.36 -15.98 -6.82
CA SER A 124 -3.24 -14.84 -7.15
C SER A 124 -2.57 -13.53 -6.79
N VAL A 125 -3.01 -12.45 -7.45
CA VAL A 125 -2.61 -11.09 -7.04
C VAL A 125 -3.77 -10.50 -6.25
N ASP A 126 -3.53 -10.33 -4.96
CA ASP A 126 -4.46 -9.80 -4.00
C ASP A 126 -4.03 -8.37 -3.62
N TYR A 127 -4.93 -7.60 -3.04
CA TYR A 127 -4.66 -6.21 -2.73
C TYR A 127 -5.48 -5.68 -1.57
N GLU A 128 -4.92 -4.70 -0.88
CA GLU A 128 -5.52 -4.08 0.30
C GLU A 128 -5.58 -2.56 0.13
N PHE A 129 -6.74 -1.98 0.47
CA PHE A 129 -6.94 -0.55 0.54
C PHE A 129 -7.00 -0.12 2.00
N GLU A 130 -6.16 0.82 2.40
CA GLU A 130 -6.24 1.45 3.72
C GLU A 130 -6.78 2.87 3.63
N TYR A 131 -7.83 3.11 4.41
CA TYR A 131 -8.47 4.40 4.53
C TYR A 131 -8.29 4.97 5.92
N TYR A 132 -7.98 6.26 6.00
CA TYR A 132 -7.87 6.97 7.25
C TYR A 132 -8.88 8.11 7.33
N SER A 133 -9.46 8.32 8.51
CA SER A 133 -10.28 9.51 8.76
C SER A 133 -9.42 10.77 8.64
N ASN A 134 -10.05 11.93 8.43
CA ASN A 134 -9.31 13.19 8.25
C ASN A 134 -8.42 13.60 9.44
N ASP A 135 -8.72 13.08 10.63
CA ASP A 135 -7.93 13.25 11.86
C ASP A 135 -7.00 12.06 12.15
N SER A 136 -6.97 11.06 11.26
CA SER A 136 -6.22 9.81 11.35
C SER A 136 -6.51 8.99 12.62
N GLU A 137 -7.66 9.21 13.27
CA GLU A 137 -8.07 8.47 14.47
C GLU A 137 -8.70 7.12 14.15
N ILE A 138 -9.31 6.96 12.97
CA ILE A 138 -9.99 5.74 12.55
C ILE A 138 -9.36 5.24 11.25
N MET A 139 -9.06 3.95 11.21
CA MET A 139 -8.58 3.27 10.00
C MET A 139 -9.60 2.22 9.55
N ILE A 140 -9.83 2.16 8.24
CA ILE A 140 -10.58 1.09 7.58
C ILE A 140 -9.64 0.39 6.63
N SER A 141 -9.38 -0.90 6.88
CA SER A 141 -8.66 -1.77 5.95
C SER A 141 -9.67 -2.62 5.17
N VAL A 142 -9.45 -2.75 3.87
CA VAL A 142 -10.29 -3.56 2.98
C VAL A 142 -9.43 -4.46 2.13
N GLU A 143 -9.53 -5.77 2.38
CA GLU A 143 -8.80 -6.81 1.68
C GLU A 143 -9.61 -7.35 0.49
N PHE A 144 -8.94 -7.46 -0.65
CA PHE A 144 -9.45 -8.07 -1.86
C PHE A 144 -8.67 -9.34 -2.20
N VAL A 145 -9.39 -10.46 -2.24
CA VAL A 145 -8.87 -11.75 -2.69
C VAL A 145 -9.56 -12.12 -3.99
N ASN A 146 -8.78 -12.39 -5.05
CA ASN A 146 -9.32 -12.69 -6.39
C ASN A 146 -10.36 -11.65 -6.88
N ASP A 147 -10.08 -10.35 -6.71
CA ASP A 147 -10.95 -9.22 -7.09
C ASP A 147 -12.29 -9.09 -6.32
N GLU A 148 -12.48 -9.88 -5.26
CA GLU A 148 -13.63 -9.81 -4.37
C GLU A 148 -13.26 -9.34 -2.96
N ILE A 149 -14.16 -8.59 -2.32
CA ILE A 149 -13.93 -8.09 -0.96
C ILE A 149 -14.12 -9.25 0.03
N GLU A 150 -13.00 -9.69 0.61
CA GLU A 150 -12.94 -10.78 1.59
C GLU A 150 -13.14 -10.24 3.01
N ALA A 151 -12.39 -9.19 3.37
CA ALA A 151 -12.43 -8.60 4.70
C ALA A 151 -12.62 -7.08 4.66
N VAL A 152 -13.31 -6.56 5.68
CA VAL A 152 -13.43 -5.13 6.00
C VAL A 152 -13.22 -4.98 7.50
N GLU A 153 -12.14 -4.31 7.88
CA GLU A 153 -11.70 -4.20 9.26
C GLU A 153 -11.67 -2.73 9.70
N PHE A 154 -12.04 -2.48 10.96
CA PHE A 154 -12.11 -1.15 11.56
C PHE A 154 -11.20 -1.12 12.78
N TYR A 155 -10.31 -0.13 12.83
CA TYR A 155 -9.33 0.06 13.90
C TYR A 155 -9.51 1.42 14.58
#